data_AF-A0A6M0C0Y0-F1
#
_entry.id   AF-A0A6M0C0Y0-F1
#
_cell.length_a   1.000
_cell.length_b   1.000
_cell.length_c   1.000
_cell.angle_alpha   90.00
_cell.angle_beta   90.00
_cell.angle_gamma   90.00
#
_symmetry.space_group_name_H-M   'P 1'
#
loop_
_entity.id
_entity.type
_entity.pdbx_description
1 polymer ?
#
loop_
_entity_poly.entity_id
_entity_poly.type
_entity_poly.pdbx_seq_one_letter_code
_entity_poly.pdbx_strand_id
1 'polypeptide(L)'
;LINDGFTSISFQSKRPFSALKFQHNFLDELPDNIFRAKGILWFKESESKHIFQLSGKRYDMQVEQWSTTPTNQLVLIGRNLNPLIIQQDLTNCLTM
;
A
#
# COMPACT_ATOMS: atom_id res chain seq x y z
N LEU A 1 -16.75 25.04 -2.11
CA LEU A 1 -15.84 23.96 -2.57
C LEU A 1 -16.47 22.65 -2.11
N ILE A 2 -17.06 21.90 -3.04
CA ILE A 2 -17.62 20.59 -2.74
C ILE A 2 -16.41 19.70 -2.44
N ASN A 3 -16.22 19.31 -1.17
CA ASN A 3 -15.29 18.23 -0.87
C ASN A 3 -15.82 17.02 -1.63
N ASP A 4 -15.07 16.51 -2.60
CA ASP A 4 -15.48 15.39 -3.48
C ASP A 4 -15.67 14.04 -2.74
N GLY A 5 -15.86 14.06 -1.42
CA GLY A 5 -16.11 12.91 -0.56
C GLY A 5 -14.91 11.98 -0.40
N PHE A 6 -13.73 12.34 -0.90
CA PHE A 6 -12.53 11.53 -0.77
C PHE A 6 -11.97 11.58 0.65
N THR A 7 -11.55 10.41 1.11
CA THR A 7 -10.83 10.18 2.36
C THR A 7 -9.50 9.52 2.05
N SER A 8 -8.52 9.70 2.92
CA SER A 8 -7.24 9.01 2.82
C SER A 8 -6.99 8.15 4.06
N ILE A 9 -6.35 7.00 3.84
CA ILE A 9 -5.87 6.11 4.89
C ILE A 9 -4.36 5.96 4.70
N SER A 10 -3.61 6.20 5.76
CA SER A 10 -2.16 6.03 5.78
C SER A 10 -1.78 4.80 6.59
N PHE A 11 -0.87 4.00 6.07
CA PHE A 11 -0.29 2.83 6.73
C PHE A 11 1.22 3.00 6.81
N GLN A 12 1.81 2.61 7.96
CA GLN A 12 3.25 2.59 8.15
C GLN A 12 3.67 1.35 8.94
N SER A 13 4.82 0.78 8.61
CA SER A 13 5.37 -0.36 9.35
C SER A 13 6.89 -0.44 9.25
N LYS A 14 7.53 -0.78 10.36
CA LYS A 14 8.97 -1.10 10.44
C LYS A 14 9.25 -2.59 10.21
N ARG A 15 8.29 -3.34 9.66
CA ARG A 15 8.44 -4.74 9.24
C ARG A 15 8.20 -4.85 7.74
N PRO A 16 8.87 -5.77 7.03
CA PRO A 16 8.63 -5.99 5.62
C PRO A 16 7.28 -6.64 5.38
N PHE A 17 6.72 -6.41 4.19
CA PHE A 17 5.65 -7.23 3.64
C PHE A 17 6.20 -8.52 3.04
N SER A 18 5.38 -9.56 2.94
CA SER A 18 5.61 -10.62 1.96
C SER A 18 5.02 -10.19 0.63
N ALA A 19 5.80 -10.23 -0.45
CA ALA A 19 5.34 -9.87 -1.79
C ALA A 19 4.11 -10.69 -2.21
N LEU A 20 4.10 -11.99 -1.92
CA LEU A 20 2.98 -12.89 -2.23
C LEU A 20 1.71 -12.50 -1.48
N LYS A 21 1.80 -12.23 -0.17
CA LYS A 21 0.64 -11.82 0.62
C LYS A 21 0.12 -10.46 0.17
N PHE A 22 1.01 -9.52 -0.15
CA PHE A 22 0.62 -8.20 -0.63
C PHE A 22 -0.12 -8.29 -1.97
N GLN A 23 0.32 -9.17 -2.88
CA GLN A 23 -0.41 -9.42 -4.12
C GLN A 23 -1.80 -9.98 -3.83
N HIS A 24 -1.89 -11.14 -3.19
CA HIS A 24 -3.16 -11.85 -3.06
C HIS A 24 -4.14 -11.19 -2.08
N ASN A 25 -3.67 -10.69 -0.94
CA ASN A 25 -4.56 -10.21 0.11
C ASN A 25 -4.90 -8.72 -0.03
N PHE A 26 -4.18 -7.97 -0.88
CA PHE A 26 -4.37 -6.53 -1.00
C PHE A 26 -4.55 -6.06 -2.44
N LEU A 27 -3.70 -6.46 -3.39
CA LEU A 27 -3.82 -6.00 -4.78
C LEU A 27 -4.98 -6.68 -5.52
N ASP A 28 -5.11 -8.00 -5.37
CA ASP A 28 -6.15 -8.77 -6.07
C ASP A 28 -7.56 -8.49 -5.49
N GLU A 29 -7.62 -8.22 -4.19
CA GLU A 29 -8.85 -7.89 -3.45
C GLU A 29 -9.08 -6.37 -3.33
N LEU A 30 -8.36 -5.56 -4.11
CA LEU A 30 -8.37 -4.10 -3.95
C LEU A 30 -9.79 -3.54 -4.20
N PRO A 31 -10.41 -2.90 -3.19
CA PRO A 31 -11.76 -2.35 -3.34
C PRO A 31 -11.86 -1.28 -4.44
N ASP A 32 -12.91 -1.35 -5.27
CA ASP A 32 -13.18 -0.39 -6.36
C ASP A 32 -13.39 1.06 -5.89
N ASN A 33 -13.62 1.26 -4.58
CA ASN A 33 -13.74 2.58 -3.97
C ASN A 33 -12.40 3.19 -3.55
N ILE A 34 -11.27 2.50 -3.80
CA ILE A 34 -9.90 3.03 -3.75
C ILE A 34 -9.48 3.42 -5.17
N PHE A 35 -9.24 4.70 -5.40
CA PHE A 35 -8.94 5.22 -6.74
C PHE A 35 -7.47 5.52 -6.96
N ARG A 36 -6.75 5.82 -5.87
CA ARG A 36 -5.33 6.12 -5.93
C ARG A 36 -4.64 5.56 -4.71
N ALA A 37 -3.41 5.13 -4.89
CA ALA A 37 -2.52 4.86 -3.77
C ALA A 37 -1.08 5.20 -4.17
N LYS A 38 -0.27 5.58 -3.19
CA LYS A 38 1.17 5.76 -3.36
C LYS A 38 1.89 5.21 -2.15
N GLY A 39 3.00 4.52 -2.36
CA GLY A 39 3.74 3.97 -1.24
C GLY A 39 5.21 3.72 -1.54
N ILE A 40 5.97 3.64 -0.47
CA ILE A 40 7.30 3.06 -0.41
C ILE A 40 7.11 1.69 0.25
N LEU A 41 7.38 0.64 -0.51
CA LEU A 41 7.18 -0.73 -0.07
C LEU A 41 8.53 -1.42 0.15
N TRP A 42 8.60 -2.10 1.28
CA TRP A 42 9.68 -2.99 1.67
C TRP A 42 9.13 -4.42 1.72
N PHE A 43 9.68 -5.27 0.84
CA PHE A 43 9.34 -6.69 0.78
C PHE A 43 10.47 -7.53 1.38
N LYS A 44 10.12 -8.63 2.05
CA LYS A 44 11.09 -9.56 2.62
C LYS A 44 11.94 -10.23 1.53
N GLU A 45 11.34 -10.42 0.36
CA GLU A 45 11.93 -11.10 -0.79
C GLU A 45 12.85 -10.20 -1.63
N SER A 46 13.02 -8.92 -1.26
CA SER A 46 13.85 -7.98 -2.02
C SER A 46 14.59 -7.00 -1.13
N GLU A 47 15.88 -6.81 -1.43
CA GLU A 47 16.73 -5.81 -0.78
C GLU A 47 16.46 -4.39 -1.29
N SER A 48 15.61 -4.22 -2.31
CA SER A 48 15.36 -2.93 -2.95
C SER A 48 14.16 -2.20 -2.37
N LYS A 49 14.14 -0.87 -2.55
CA LYS A 49 13.02 0.02 -2.26
C LYS A 49 12.06 0.00 -3.44
N HIS A 50 10.78 -0.23 -3.20
CA HIS A 50 9.77 -0.26 -4.26
C HIS A 50 8.86 0.96 -4.14
N ILE A 51 8.87 1.83 -5.13
CA ILE A 51 7.96 2.98 -5.20
C ILE A 51 6.71 2.52 -5.94
N PHE A 52 5.64 2.33 -5.18
CA PHE A 52 4.35 1.88 -5.65
C PHE A 52 3.45 3.07 -5.97
N GLN A 53 2.78 3.02 -7.12
CA GLN A 53 1.75 3.97 -7.49
C GLN A 53 0.56 3.24 -8.12
N LEU A 54 -0.64 3.54 -7.65
CA LEU A 54 -1.91 3.05 -8.18
C LEU A 54 -2.74 4.25 -8.65
N SER A 55 -3.34 4.13 -9.84
CA SER A 55 -4.35 5.06 -10.36
C SER A 55 -5.44 4.28 -11.10
N GLY A 56 -6.67 4.37 -10.61
CA GLY A 56 -7.77 3.50 -11.03
C GLY A 56 -7.45 2.04 -10.68
N LYS A 57 -7.57 1.15 -11.68
CA LYS A 57 -7.32 -0.30 -11.53
C LYS A 57 -5.90 -0.74 -11.90
N ARG A 58 -5.01 0.21 -12.19
CA ARG A 58 -3.65 -0.07 -12.64
C ARG A 58 -2.67 0.42 -11.60
N TYR A 59 -1.67 -0.39 -11.33
CA TYR A 59 -0.51 0.02 -10.56
C TYR A 59 0.77 -0.14 -11.35
N ASP A 60 1.78 0.58 -10.90
CA ASP A 60 3.15 0.50 -11.36
C ASP A 60 4.08 0.47 -10.14
N MET A 61 5.26 -0.11 -10.31
CA MET A 61 6.23 -0.27 -9.24
C MET A 61 7.64 0.02 -9.77
N GLN A 62 8.23 1.10 -9.30
CA GLN A 62 9.62 1.45 -9.62
C GLN A 62 10.56 0.88 -8.56
N VAL A 63 11.75 0.45 -8.98
CA VAL A 63 12.74 -0.14 -8.08
C VAL A 63 13.90 0.82 -7.91
N GLU A 64 14.27 1.09 -6.66
CA GLU A 64 15.39 1.93 -6.28
C GLU A 64 16.20 1.27 -5.15
N GLN A 65 17.42 1.76 -4.93
CA GLN A 65 18.18 1.40 -3.73
C GLN A 65 17.68 2.18 -2.50
N TRP A 66 17.80 1.55 -1.33
CA TRP A 66 17.57 2.25 -0.07
C TRP A 66 18.72 3.21 0.23
N SER A 67 18.38 4.45 0.58
CA SER A 67 19.32 5.43 1.16
C SER A 67 19.13 5.58 2.67
N THR A 68 18.13 4.92 3.24
CA THR A 68 17.72 4.97 4.65
C THR A 68 17.38 3.58 5.14
N THR A 69 17.09 3.44 6.44
CA THR A 69 16.53 2.19 6.98
C THR A 69 15.23 1.82 6.26
N PRO A 70 15.07 0.58 5.76
CA PRO A 70 13.85 0.12 5.13
C PRO A 70 12.61 0.28 6.00
N THR A 71 11.52 0.74 5.39
CA THR A 71 10.23 0.93 6.05
C THR A 71 9.11 0.91 5.03
N ASN A 72 7.93 0.47 5.45
CA ASN A 72 6.72 0.56 4.66
C ASN A 72 5.99 1.88 4.96
N GLN A 73 5.62 2.61 3.91
CA GLN A 73 4.73 3.76 3.97
C GLN A 73 3.76 3.68 2.80
N LEU A 74 2.46 3.72 3.05
CA LEU A 74 1.44 3.63 2.01
C LEU A 74 0.31 4.61 2.34
N VAL A 75 -0.16 5.36 1.34
CA VAL A 75 -1.38 6.14 1.43
C VAL A 75 -2.35 5.65 0.37
N LEU A 76 -3.60 5.45 0.76
CA LEU A 76 -4.72 5.07 -0.09
C LEU A 76 -5.74 6.18 -0.09
N ILE A 77 -6.33 6.49 -1.24
CA ILE A 77 -7.28 7.58 -1.43
C ILE A 77 -8.52 7.02 -2.12
N GLY A 78 -9.68 7.27 -1.53
CA GLY A 78 -10.93 6.63 -1.93
C GLY A 78 -12.15 7.22 -1.26
N ARG A 79 -13.31 6.63 -1.51
CA ARG A 79 -14.60 7.04 -0.91
C ARG A 79 -15.15 5.91 -0.06
N ASN A 80 -15.83 6.23 1.04
CA ASN A 80 -16.44 5.23 1.94
C ASN A 80 -15.46 4.13 2.36
N LEU A 81 -14.19 4.51 2.59
CA LEU A 81 -13.16 3.56 2.98
C LEU A 81 -13.39 3.14 4.44
N ASN A 82 -13.11 1.87 4.75
CA ASN A 82 -13.08 1.38 6.12
C ASN A 82 -11.62 1.28 6.58
N PRO A 83 -11.13 2.21 7.43
CA PRO A 83 -9.75 2.21 7.88
C PRO A 83 -9.35 0.94 8.63
N LEU A 84 -10.26 0.37 9.43
CA LEU A 84 -9.93 -0.81 10.23
C LEU A 84 -9.66 -2.03 9.36
N ILE A 85 -10.49 -2.25 8.33
CA ILE A 85 -10.31 -3.37 7.39
C ILE A 85 -9.01 -3.19 6.61
N ILE A 86 -8.80 -2.01 6.01
CA ILE A 86 -7.60 -1.73 5.21
C ILE A 86 -6.31 -1.87 6.04
N GLN A 87 -6.32 -1.38 7.29
CA GLN A 87 -5.17 -1.53 8.19
C GLN A 87 -4.93 -3.00 8.54
N GLN A 88 -5.99 -3.78 8.75
CA GLN A 88 -5.89 -5.20 9.05
C GLN A 88 -5.34 -6.00 7.85
N ASP A 89 -5.84 -5.75 6.64
CA ASP A 89 -5.40 -6.43 5.42
C ASP A 89 -3.91 -6.17 5.14
N LEU A 90 -3.49 -4.90 5.25
CA LEU A 90 -2.07 -4.54 5.14
C LEU A 90 -1.24 -5.17 6.26
N THR A 91 -1.74 -5.17 7.51
CA THR A 91 -1.04 -5.82 8.63
C THR A 91 -0.87 -7.33 8.40
N ASN A 92 -1.87 -8.00 7.82
CA ASN A 92 -1.82 -9.42 7.49
C ASN A 92 -0.78 -9.75 6.40
N CYS A 93 -0.38 -8.75 5.60
CA CYS A 93 0.68 -8.87 4.62
C CYS A 93 2.09 -8.82 5.24
N LEU A 94 2.24 -8.34 6.47
CA LEU A 94 3.54 -8.26 7.14
C LEU A 94 4.09 -9.65 7.45
N THR A 95 5.41 -9.76 7.42
CA THR A 95 6.09 -10.97 7.89
C THR A 95 6.27 -10.95 9.40
N MET A 96 6.46 -12.15 9.96
CA MET A 96 6.97 -12.32 11.32
C MET A 96 8.40 -11.80 11.41
#